data_AF-A0A6M3KUC0-F1
#
_entry.id   AF-A0A6M3KUC0-F1
#
_cell.length_a   1.000
_cell.length_b   1.000
_cell.length_c   1.000
_cell.angle_alpha   90.00
_cell.angle_beta   90.00
_cell.angle_gamma   90.00
#
_symmetry.space_group_name_H-M   'P 1'
#
loop_
_entity.id
_entity.type
_entity.pdbx_description
1 polymer ?
#
loop_
_entity_poly.entity_id
_entity_poly.type
_entity_poly.pdbx_seq_one_letter_code
_entity_poly.pdbx_strand_id
1 'polypeptide(L)'
;MDNIEAVVLLLRKTSLTRDDIGSMSLIQFRKIVAEVCFQEAVEDYQTAQCVATILASIANTVPRKGGGSKKSSDFLVMSPPRRWGKNEPADDTVILKELAKRFNIKLPSREIKDIGG
;
A
#
# COMPACT_ATOMS: atom_id res chain seq x y z
N MET A 1 0.42 6.16 10.03
CA MET A 1 -0.19 7.28 9.29
C MET A 1 -1.45 7.65 10.03
N ASP A 2 -1.55 8.90 10.46
CA ASP A 2 -2.72 9.38 11.17
C ASP A 2 -3.88 9.62 10.20
N ASN A 3 -5.14 9.56 10.69
CA ASN A 3 -6.31 9.73 9.83
C ASN A 3 -6.32 11.10 9.11
N ILE A 4 -5.78 12.15 9.74
CA ILE A 4 -5.66 13.48 9.15
C ILE A 4 -4.67 13.46 7.99
N GLU A 5 -3.51 12.81 8.16
CA GLU A 5 -2.50 12.67 7.11
C GLU A 5 -3.05 11.88 5.91
N ALA A 6 -3.81 10.81 6.18
CA ALA A 6 -4.43 9.99 5.14
C ALA A 6 -5.46 10.79 4.32
N VAL A 7 -6.30 11.62 4.96
CA VAL A 7 -7.24 12.50 4.25
C VAL A 7 -6.50 13.53 3.38
N VAL A 8 -5.46 14.17 3.93
CA VAL A 8 -4.65 15.14 3.18
C VAL A 8 -3.94 14.47 2.00
N LEU A 9 -3.44 13.25 2.18
CA LEU A 9 -2.82 12.46 1.12
C LEU A 9 -3.80 12.22 -0.03
N LEU A 10 -5.02 11.75 0.28
CA LEU A 10 -6.04 11.51 -0.73
C LEU A 10 -6.41 12.79 -1.49
N LEU A 11 -6.61 13.90 -0.79
CA LEU A 11 -6.93 15.20 -1.42
C LEU A 11 -5.82 15.69 -2.36
N ARG A 12 -4.55 15.37 -2.08
CA ARG A 12 -3.41 15.78 -2.90
C ARG A 12 -3.19 14.88 -4.11
N LYS A 13 -3.47 13.58 -3.97
CA LYS A 13 -3.08 12.55 -4.94
C LYS A 13 -4.24 12.04 -5.79
N THR A 14 -5.47 12.41 -5.45
CA THR A 14 -6.67 12.01 -6.18
C THR A 14 -7.50 13.24 -6.53
N SER A 15 -8.51 13.08 -7.38
CA SER A 15 -9.50 14.11 -7.67
C SER A 15 -10.65 14.17 -6.65
N LEU A 16 -10.53 13.47 -5.52
CA LEU A 16 -11.58 13.42 -4.51
C LEU A 16 -11.66 14.74 -3.74
N THR A 17 -12.87 15.17 -3.43
CA THR A 17 -13.12 16.29 -2.54
C THR A 17 -13.23 15.82 -1.09
N ARG A 18 -13.24 16.78 -0.17
CA ARG A 18 -13.46 16.49 1.25
C ARG A 18 -14.82 15.83 1.49
N ASP A 19 -15.85 16.26 0.75
CA ASP A 19 -17.20 15.73 0.88
C ASP A 19 -17.28 14.30 0.35
N ASP A 20 -16.59 14.01 -0.77
CA ASP A 20 -16.47 12.65 -1.29
C ASP A 20 -15.85 11.73 -0.24
N ILE A 21 -14.73 12.14 0.36
CA ILE A 21 -14.04 11.36 1.41
C ILE A 21 -14.94 11.21 2.65
N GLY A 22 -15.65 12.26 3.06
CA GLY A 22 -16.56 12.23 4.19
C GLY A 22 -17.77 11.31 3.99
N SER A 23 -18.18 11.09 2.74
CA SER A 23 -19.27 10.18 2.38
C SER A 23 -18.85 8.71 2.24
N MET A 24 -17.54 8.44 2.20
CA MET A 24 -17.02 7.07 2.05
C MET A 24 -17.17 6.26 3.33
N SER A 25 -17.44 4.96 3.16
CA SER A 25 -17.26 4.03 4.26
C SER A 25 -15.78 3.94 4.66
N LEU A 26 -15.51 3.65 5.93
CA LEU A 26 -14.14 3.47 6.43
C LEU A 26 -13.35 2.41 5.64
N ILE A 27 -14.03 1.39 5.12
CA ILE A 27 -13.43 0.32 4.32
C ILE A 27 -12.98 0.87 2.96
N GLN A 28 -13.85 1.62 2.27
CA GLN A 28 -13.50 2.26 1.00
C GLN A 28 -12.35 3.24 1.19
N PHE A 29 -12.44 4.08 2.23
CA PHE A 29 -11.39 5.02 2.59
C PHE A 29 -10.03 4.31 2.76
N ARG A 30 -9.97 3.26 3.58
CA ARG A 30 -8.74 2.49 3.80
C ARG A 30 -8.20 1.85 2.52
N LYS A 31 -9.07 1.27 1.69
CA LYS A 31 -8.67 0.66 0.41
C LYS A 31 -8.07 1.68 -0.56
N ILE A 32 -8.63 2.88 -0.61
CA ILE A 32 -8.13 3.94 -1.50
C ILE A 32 -6.80 4.50 -0.94
N VAL A 33 -6.71 4.75 0.37
CA VAL A 33 -5.44 5.19 1.01
C VAL A 33 -4.34 4.17 0.75
N ALA A 34 -4.65 2.89 0.96
CA ALA A 34 -3.79 1.78 0.64
C ALA A 34 -3.33 1.88 -0.84
N GLU A 35 -4.26 1.86 -1.79
CA GLU A 35 -3.90 1.91 -3.21
C GLU A 35 -3.00 3.11 -3.57
N VAL A 36 -3.28 4.31 -3.03
CA VAL A 36 -2.44 5.51 -3.23
C VAL A 36 -1.03 5.29 -2.69
N CYS A 37 -0.87 4.81 -1.46
CA CYS A 37 0.44 4.51 -0.88
C CYS A 37 1.21 3.45 -1.70
N PHE A 38 0.51 2.46 -2.25
CA PHE A 38 1.13 1.46 -3.11
C PHE A 38 1.64 2.08 -4.41
N GLN A 39 0.87 2.97 -5.03
CA GLN A 39 1.28 3.68 -6.25
C GLN A 39 2.51 4.56 -6.00
N GLU A 40 2.57 5.28 -4.89
CA GLU A 40 3.76 6.07 -4.51
C GLU A 40 5.00 5.18 -4.35
N ALA A 41 4.84 4.04 -3.66
CA ALA A 41 5.95 3.08 -3.52
C ALA A 41 6.41 2.49 -4.87
N VAL A 42 5.50 2.33 -5.84
CA VAL A 42 5.84 1.91 -7.22
C VAL A 42 6.62 2.99 -7.94
N GLU A 43 6.22 4.25 -7.85
CA GLU A 43 6.92 5.39 -8.47
C GLU A 43 8.34 5.56 -7.89
N ASP A 44 8.46 5.47 -6.56
CA ASP A 44 9.76 5.51 -5.88
C ASP A 44 10.66 4.36 -6.32
N TYR A 45 10.11 3.15 -6.40
CA TYR A 45 10.84 1.96 -6.86
C TYR A 45 11.31 2.09 -8.30
N GLN A 46 10.45 2.59 -9.20
CA GLN A 46 10.83 2.83 -10.60
C GLN A 46 11.95 3.87 -10.72
N THR A 47 11.87 4.94 -9.93
CA THR A 47 12.91 5.97 -9.87
C THR A 47 14.23 5.39 -9.39
N ALA A 48 14.21 4.59 -8.32
CA ALA A 48 15.40 3.90 -7.82
C ALA A 48 15.97 2.92 -8.85
N GLN A 49 15.12 2.19 -9.57
CA GLN A 49 15.54 1.27 -10.63
C GLN A 49 16.21 2.01 -11.81
N CYS A 50 15.69 3.18 -12.18
CA CYS A 50 16.29 4.04 -13.20
C CYS A 50 17.69 4.51 -12.77
N VAL A 51 17.80 5.06 -11.56
CA VAL A 51 19.09 5.50 -10.98
C VAL A 51 20.09 4.34 -10.92
N ALA A 52 19.66 3.18 -10.42
CA ALA A 52 20.49 1.99 -10.34
C ALA A 52 20.99 1.51 -11.72
N THR A 53 20.17 1.66 -12.76
CA THR A 53 20.54 1.35 -14.15
C THR A 53 21.57 2.32 -14.70
N ILE A 54 21.42 3.62 -14.41
CA ILE A 54 22.39 4.66 -14.78
C ILE A 54 23.73 4.39 -14.09
N LEU A 55 23.71 4.09 -12.78
CA LEU A 55 24.92 3.79 -12.01
C LEU A 55 25.63 2.54 -12.52
N ALA A 56 24.89 1.48 -12.85
CA ALA A 56 25.45 0.29 -13.45
C ALA A 56 26.12 0.59 -14.80
N SER A 57 25.48 1.40 -15.64
CA SER A 57 26.04 1.85 -16.92
C SER A 57 27.35 2.62 -16.72
N ILE A 58 27.37 3.60 -15.81
CA ILE A 58 28.58 4.38 -15.47
C ILE A 58 29.68 3.47 -14.90
N ALA A 59 29.33 2.53 -14.02
CA ALA A 59 30.31 1.63 -13.42
C ALA A 59 30.97 0.70 -14.46
N ASN A 60 30.25 0.37 -15.53
CA ASN A 60 30.73 -0.48 -16.62
C ASN A 60 31.49 0.28 -17.72
N THR A 61 31.39 1.61 -17.79
CA THR A 61 32.21 2.41 -18.72
C THR A 61 33.61 2.70 -18.18
N VAL A 62 33.82 2.62 -16.86
CA VAL A 62 35.14 2.78 -16.24
C VAL A 62 35.95 1.48 -16.38
N PRO A 63 37.09 1.47 -17.08
CA PRO A 63 37.91 0.27 -17.23
C PRO A 63 38.46 -0.17 -15.86
N ARG A 64 38.16 -1.41 -15.46
CA ARG A 64 38.61 -2.01 -14.20
C ARG A 64 39.54 -3.19 -14.46
N LYS A 65 40.62 -3.29 -13.68
CA LYS A 65 41.46 -4.49 -13.63
C LYS A 65 40.71 -5.59 -12.87
N GLY A 66 40.26 -6.62 -13.58
CA GLY A 66 39.42 -7.70 -13.04
C GLY A 66 37.98 -7.55 -13.53
N GLY A 67 37.70 -8.11 -14.70
CA GLY A 67 36.46 -7.92 -15.46
C GLY A 67 35.20 -8.48 -14.81
N GLY A 68 34.59 -7.70 -13.91
CA GLY A 68 33.22 -7.93 -13.44
C GLY A 68 32.30 -6.83 -13.94
N SER A 69 31.25 -7.19 -14.69
CA SER A 69 30.18 -6.26 -15.01
C SER A 69 29.31 -6.02 -13.77
N LYS A 70 28.93 -4.77 -13.54
CA LYS A 70 27.99 -4.38 -12.49
C LYS A 70 26.58 -4.38 -13.05
N LYS A 71 25.64 -4.97 -12.32
CA LYS A 71 24.21 -5.02 -12.67
C LYS A 71 23.47 -3.92 -11.92
N SER A 72 22.33 -3.48 -12.45
CA SER A 72 21.45 -2.52 -11.76
C SER A 72 21.01 -3.04 -10.38
N SER A 73 20.79 -4.35 -10.24
CA SER A 73 20.50 -4.99 -8.96
C SER A 73 21.55 -4.74 -7.88
N ASP A 74 22.81 -4.49 -8.26
CA ASP A 74 23.91 -4.25 -7.30
C ASP A 74 23.81 -2.85 -6.66
N PHE A 75 23.06 -1.93 -7.26
CA PHE A 75 22.85 -0.56 -6.80
C PHE A 75 21.42 -0.32 -6.30
N LEU A 76 20.54 -1.31 -6.41
CA LEU A 76 19.16 -1.18 -5.99
C LEU A 76 19.07 -1.34 -4.47
N VAL A 77 18.73 -0.24 -3.79
CA VAL A 77 18.66 -0.20 -2.31
C VAL A 77 17.29 -0.56 -1.74
N MET A 78 16.31 -0.81 -2.60
CA MET A 78 14.91 -1.06 -2.19
C MET A 78 14.33 -2.28 -2.90
N SER A 79 13.39 -2.94 -2.22
CA SER A 79 12.66 -4.09 -2.78
C SER A 79 11.44 -3.64 -3.57
N PRO A 80 10.98 -4.44 -4.56
CA PRO A 80 9.74 -4.15 -5.26
C PRO A 80 8.57 -4.04 -4.27
N PRO A 81 7.73 -3.00 -4.38
CA PRO A 81 6.56 -2.87 -3.53
C PRO A 81 5.61 -4.04 -3.80
N ARG A 82 5.02 -4.57 -2.73
CA ARG A 82 4.05 -5.66 -2.83
C ARG A 82 2.65 -5.08 -2.64
N ARG A 83 1.79 -5.33 -3.62
CA ARG A 83 0.36 -5.08 -3.45
C ARG A 83 -0.15 -6.03 -2.37
N TRP A 84 -1.06 -5.57 -1.51
CA TRP A 84 -1.65 -6.40 -0.45
C TRP A 84 -1.94 -7.82 -0.95
N GLY A 85 -1.28 -8.80 -0.31
CA GLY A 85 -1.50 -10.21 -0.63
C GLY A 85 -2.86 -10.69 -0.10
N LYS A 86 -3.26 -11.90 -0.49
CA LYS A 86 -4.47 -12.61 -0.02
C LYS A 86 -4.61 -12.78 1.51
N ASN A 87 -3.65 -12.28 2.30
CA ASN A 87 -3.49 -12.55 3.73
C ASN A 87 -3.43 -11.26 4.58
N GLU A 88 -4.26 -10.28 4.29
CA GLU A 88 -4.70 -9.31 5.32
C GLU A 88 -6.15 -9.62 5.70
N PRO A 89 -6.56 -9.37 6.95
CA PRO A 89 -7.86 -9.80 7.44
C PRO A 89 -8.94 -9.06 6.66
N ALA A 90 -9.52 -9.75 5.69
CA ALA A 90 -10.80 -9.40 5.07
C ALA A 90 -11.97 -9.60 6.04
N ASP A 91 -11.69 -9.82 7.32
CA ASP A 91 -12.73 -10.16 8.26
C ASP A 91 -13.25 -8.86 8.85
N ASP A 92 -14.23 -8.28 8.16
CA ASP A 92 -15.13 -7.24 8.65
C ASP A 92 -15.57 -7.54 10.10
N THR A 93 -15.59 -8.83 10.49
CA THR A 93 -15.85 -9.27 11.86
C THR A 93 -14.81 -8.83 12.89
N VAL A 94 -13.51 -8.70 12.57
CA VAL A 94 -12.49 -8.23 13.53
C VAL A 94 -12.68 -6.76 13.84
N ILE A 95 -12.93 -5.94 12.81
CA ILE A 95 -13.14 -4.49 12.94
C ILE A 95 -14.49 -4.20 13.62
N LEU A 96 -15.55 -4.92 13.24
CA LEU A 96 -16.85 -4.83 13.91
C LEU A 96 -16.74 -5.22 15.38
N LYS A 97 -15.98 -6.27 15.72
CA LYS A 97 -15.74 -6.70 17.12
C LYS A 97 -14.98 -5.65 17.93
N GLU A 98 -13.95 -5.02 17.35
CA GLU A 98 -13.22 -3.94 18.04
C GLU A 98 -14.08 -2.71 18.29
N LEU A 99 -14.87 -2.28 17.29
CA LEU A 99 -15.77 -1.14 17.43
C LEU A 99 -16.89 -1.43 18.44
N ALA A 100 -17.50 -2.61 18.35
CA ALA A 100 -18.49 -3.09 19.30
C ALA A 100 -17.96 -3.08 20.74
N LYS A 101 -16.72 -3.54 20.95
CA LYS A 101 -16.05 -3.50 22.25
C LYS A 101 -15.81 -2.06 22.74
N ARG A 102 -15.38 -1.16 21.86
CA ARG A 102 -15.08 0.24 22.20
C ARG A 102 -16.31 1.06 22.56
N PHE A 103 -17.46 0.77 21.94
CA PHE A 103 -18.73 1.45 22.18
C PHE A 103 -19.67 0.66 23.11
N ASN A 104 -19.20 -0.45 23.67
CA ASN A 104 -19.97 -1.36 24.53
C ASN A 104 -21.29 -1.84 23.88
N ILE A 105 -21.27 -2.07 22.58
CA ILE A 105 -22.38 -2.58 21.77
C ILE A 105 -22.22 -4.09 21.66
N LYS A 106 -23.29 -4.85 21.98
CA LYS A 106 -23.31 -6.30 21.67
C LYS A 106 -23.61 -6.49 20.19
N LEU A 107 -22.68 -7.09 19.44
CA LEU A 107 -22.96 -7.53 18.08
C LEU A 107 -23.96 -8.69 18.12
N PRO A 108 -24.95 -8.73 17.22
CA PRO A 108 -25.82 -9.88 17.08
C PRO A 108 -24.97 -11.10 16.67
N SER A 109 -24.95 -12.12 17.52
CA SER A 109 -24.40 -13.44 17.21
C SER A 109 -25.35 -14.16 16.26
N ARG A 110 -25.40 -13.76 14.98
CA ARG A 110 -26.07 -14.58 13.98
C ARG A 110 -25.11 -15.66 13.55
N GLU A 111 -25.38 -16.87 14.04
CA GLU A 111 -25.24 -18.08 13.26
C GLU A 111 -25.66 -17.75 11.82
N ILE A 112 -24.70 -17.76 10.90
CA ILE A 112 -25.00 -17.93 9.48
C ILE A 112 -25.45 -19.38 9.39
N LYS A 113 -26.72 -19.64 9.72
CA LYS A 113 -27.38 -20.87 9.32
C LYS A 113 -27.50 -20.80 7.82
N ASP A 114 -26.91 -21.77 7.15
CA ASP A 114 -27.18 -22.12 5.76
C ASP A 114 -28.67 -21.96 5.47
N ILE A 115 -29.00 -20.94 4.68
CA ILE A 115 -30.23 -20.93 3.90
C ILE A 115 -29.80 -21.29 2.48
N GLY A 116 -29.43 -22.56 2.32
CA GLY A 116 -29.34 -23.26 1.06
C GLY A 116 -30.26 -24.48 1.17
N GLY A 117 -31.48 -24.34 0.66
CA GLY A 117 -32.34 -25.45 0.29
C GLY A 117 -32.00 -25.92 -1.13
#